data_AF-A0A059G9Q1-F1
#
_entry.id   AF-A0A059G9Q1-F1
#
_cell.length_a   1.000
_cell.length_b   1.000
_cell.length_c   1.000
_cell.angle_alpha   90.00
_cell.angle_beta   90.00
_cell.angle_gamma   90.00
#
_symmetry.space_group_name_H-M   'P 1'
#
loop_
_entity.id
_entity.type
_entity.pdbx_description
1 polymer ?
#
loop_
_entity_poly.entity_id
_entity_poly.type
_entity_poly.pdbx_seq_one_letter_code
_entity_poly.pdbx_strand_id
1 'polypeptide(L)'
;MSWTEIRTLGSLMIAIWAVWLLQTRFLDGWQVVDLPPDQMLSTYVTVIIGMIVGEILVTTGVSIAGSVLNDATADSADFEDERDQQIERRAGIISHWFIITVVNVLALRLIMQETYSSSVLSPLAIVSTSGIVFTLLALLFAAHIVKMVATLVLYRV
;
A
#
# COMPACT_ATOMS: atom_id res chain seq x y z
N MET A 1 -16.92 -6.65 14.72
CA MET A 1 -15.70 -6.16 14.04
C MET A 1 -14.54 -6.84 14.71
N SER A 2 -13.79 -7.68 13.99
CA SER A 2 -12.68 -8.45 14.59
C SER A 2 -11.48 -7.54 14.89
N TRP A 3 -10.60 -7.95 15.80
CA TRP A 3 -9.35 -7.21 16.07
C TRP A 3 -8.46 -7.11 14.84
N THR A 4 -8.47 -8.14 14.00
CA THR A 4 -7.83 -8.17 12.69
C THR A 4 -8.41 -7.12 11.74
N GLU A 5 -9.73 -6.95 11.69
CA GLU A 5 -10.41 -5.92 10.89
C GLU A 5 -10.03 -4.50 11.35
N ILE A 6 -9.98 -4.25 12.67
CA ILE A 6 -9.57 -2.95 13.24
C ILE A 6 -8.11 -2.65 12.89
N ARG A 7 -7.22 -3.63 13.05
CA ARG A 7 -5.80 -3.50 12.66
C ARG A 7 -5.67 -3.19 11.17
N THR A 8 -6.42 -3.90 10.32
CA THR A 8 -6.43 -3.68 8.88
C THR A 8 -6.93 -2.29 8.50
N LEU A 9 -7.95 -1.75 9.17
CA LEU A 9 -8.38 -0.36 8.96
C LEU A 9 -7.29 0.64 9.36
N GLY A 10 -6.63 0.43 10.50
CA GLY A 10 -5.53 1.28 10.94
C GLY A 10 -4.38 1.30 9.91
N SER A 11 -3.95 0.10 9.46
CA SER A 11 -2.94 -0.07 8.42
C SER A 11 -3.34 0.62 7.11
N LEU A 12 -4.61 0.49 6.70
CA LEU A 12 -5.15 1.15 5.52
C LEU A 12 -5.09 2.68 5.64
N MET A 13 -5.45 3.24 6.79
CA MET A 13 -5.38 4.69 7.03
C MET A 13 -3.96 5.23 6.89
N ILE A 14 -2.96 4.52 7.43
CA ILE A 14 -1.55 4.93 7.33
C ILE A 14 -1.08 4.82 5.88
N ALA A 15 -1.46 3.76 5.17
CA ALA A 15 -1.13 3.59 3.75
C ALA A 15 -1.73 4.72 2.88
N ILE A 16 -2.97 5.12 3.15
CA ILE A 16 -3.62 6.26 2.49
C ILE A 16 -2.86 7.56 2.78
N TRP A 17 -2.47 7.78 4.05
CA TRP A 17 -1.66 8.94 4.42
C TRP A 17 -0.30 8.96 3.68
N ALA A 18 0.36 7.81 3.57
CA ALA A 18 1.63 7.68 2.85
C ALA A 18 1.47 8.03 1.36
N VAL A 19 0.43 7.51 0.70
CA VAL A 19 0.13 7.85 -0.70
C VAL A 19 -0.20 9.33 -0.85
N TRP A 20 -1.00 9.89 0.04
CA TRP A 20 -1.32 11.31 0.04
C TRP A 20 -0.05 12.17 0.18
N LEU A 21 0.86 11.80 1.09
CA LEU A 21 2.13 12.49 1.24
C LEU A 21 2.99 12.38 -0.03
N LEU A 22 3.06 11.20 -0.66
CA LEU A 22 3.77 11.05 -1.93
C LEU A 22 3.19 11.93 -3.03
N GLN A 23 1.87 11.99 -3.16
CA GLN A 23 1.20 12.83 -4.15
C GLN A 23 1.52 14.31 -3.94
N THR A 24 1.44 14.82 -2.70
CA THR A 24 1.74 16.23 -2.42
C THR A 24 3.21 16.61 -2.62
N ARG A 25 4.13 15.64 -2.65
CA ARG A 25 5.57 15.88 -2.84
C ARG A 25 6.01 15.73 -4.28
N PHE A 26 5.54 14.69 -4.97
CA PHE A 26 6.00 14.35 -6.32
C PHE A 26 5.07 14.85 -7.43
N LEU A 27 3.81 15.21 -7.13
CA LEU A 27 2.87 15.65 -8.16
C LEU A 27 2.60 17.15 -8.09
N ASP A 28 2.62 17.79 -9.25
CA ASP A 28 2.04 19.10 -9.49
C ASP A 28 1.07 19.00 -10.67
N GLY A 29 -0.19 19.36 -10.46
CA GLY A 29 -1.23 19.26 -11.50
C GLY A 29 -1.38 17.86 -12.13
N TRP A 30 -1.20 16.77 -11.35
CA TRP A 30 -1.18 15.36 -11.80
C TRP A 30 0.03 14.93 -12.64
N GLN A 31 1.04 15.80 -12.78
CA GLN A 31 2.30 15.46 -13.43
C GLN A 31 3.38 15.26 -12.37
N VAL A 32 4.25 14.27 -12.59
CA VAL A 32 5.40 14.09 -11.71
C VAL A 32 6.41 15.18 -12.00
N VAL A 33 6.84 15.87 -10.94
CA VAL A 33 7.86 16.92 -11.00
C VAL A 33 9.23 16.33 -10.69
N ASP A 34 10.25 16.83 -11.36
CA ASP A 34 11.64 16.50 -11.04
C ASP A 34 12.05 17.20 -9.74
N LEU A 35 12.26 16.40 -8.71
CA LEU A 35 12.70 16.83 -7.39
C LEU A 35 14.22 16.71 -7.28
N PRO A 36 14.88 17.59 -6.50
CA PRO A 36 16.28 17.43 -6.21
C PRO A 36 16.51 16.19 -5.32
N PRO A 37 17.71 15.54 -5.38
CA PRO A 37 17.96 14.26 -4.72
C PRO A 37 17.75 14.25 -3.20
N ASP A 38 18.05 15.35 -2.53
CA ASP A 38 17.85 15.54 -1.10
C ASP A 38 16.37 15.47 -0.71
N GLN A 39 15.48 16.09 -1.51
CA GLN A 39 14.04 16.08 -1.28
C GLN A 39 13.42 14.71 -1.58
N MET A 40 13.90 14.03 -2.64
CA MET A 40 13.48 12.66 -2.93
C MET A 40 13.85 11.70 -1.80
N LEU A 41 15.09 11.76 -1.33
CA LEU A 41 15.57 10.93 -0.23
C LEU A 41 14.82 11.24 1.07
N SER A 42 14.63 12.53 1.39
CA SER A 42 13.86 12.94 2.56
C SER A 42 12.43 12.38 2.50
N THR A 43 11.75 12.52 1.36
CA THR A 43 10.38 12.01 1.19
C THR A 43 10.33 10.49 1.32
N TYR A 44 11.27 9.78 0.69
CA TYR A 44 11.41 8.33 0.81
C TYR A 44 11.54 7.92 2.28
N VAL A 45 12.48 8.51 3.01
CA VAL A 45 12.74 8.19 4.42
C VAL A 45 11.53 8.52 5.28
N THR A 46 10.89 9.68 5.09
CA THR A 46 9.70 10.07 5.86
C THR A 46 8.55 9.10 5.67
N VAL A 47 8.28 8.70 4.43
CA VAL A 47 7.17 7.79 4.11
C VAL A 47 7.45 6.39 4.68
N ILE A 48 8.67 5.88 4.52
CA ILE A 48 9.05 4.54 5.04
C ILE A 48 9.01 4.52 6.58
N ILE A 49 9.63 5.50 7.24
CA ILE A 49 9.62 5.59 8.70
C ILE A 49 8.18 5.79 9.20
N GLY A 50 7.40 6.66 8.57
CA GLY A 50 6.01 6.90 8.93
C GLY A 50 5.16 5.64 8.84
N MET A 51 5.37 4.82 7.81
CA MET A 51 4.71 3.52 7.67
C MET A 51 5.12 2.53 8.75
N ILE A 52 6.43 2.38 9.01
CA ILE A 52 6.93 1.47 10.05
C ILE A 52 6.37 1.88 11.41
N VAL A 53 6.49 3.14 11.78
CA VAL A 53 6.01 3.67 13.06
C VAL A 53 4.49 3.53 13.15
N GLY A 54 3.76 3.87 12.08
CA GLY A 54 2.32 3.73 12.03
C GLY A 54 1.87 2.28 12.26
N GLU A 55 2.47 1.32 11.57
CA GLU A 55 2.12 -0.10 11.71
C GLU A 55 2.42 -0.65 13.10
N ILE A 56 3.53 -0.21 13.71
CA ILE A 56 3.85 -0.52 15.11
C ILE A 56 2.76 0.03 16.03
N LEU A 57 2.37 1.30 15.85
CA LEU A 57 1.36 1.94 16.69
C LEU A 57 -0.02 1.28 16.56
N VAL A 58 -0.42 0.91 15.33
CA VAL A 58 -1.69 0.22 15.10
C VAL A 58 -1.68 -1.18 15.72
N THR A 59 -0.59 -1.93 15.55
CA THR A 59 -0.48 -3.30 16.09
C THR A 59 -0.45 -3.28 17.62
N THR A 60 0.37 -2.42 18.23
CA THR A 60 0.45 -2.28 19.69
C THR A 60 -0.83 -1.70 20.28
N GLY A 61 -1.45 -0.73 19.60
CA GLY A 61 -2.72 -0.15 20.04
C GLY A 61 -3.84 -1.17 20.09
N VAL A 62 -3.93 -2.03 19.07
CA VAL A 62 -4.91 -3.12 19.01
C VAL A 62 -4.64 -4.18 20.08
N SER A 63 -3.39 -4.57 20.32
CA SER A 63 -3.07 -5.58 21.34
C SER A 63 -3.37 -5.12 22.77
N ILE A 64 -3.06 -3.85 23.09
CA ILE A 64 -3.37 -3.27 24.40
C ILE A 64 -4.88 -3.10 24.58
N ALA A 65 -5.59 -2.63 23.55
CA ALA A 65 -7.05 -2.52 23.61
C ALA A 65 -7.70 -3.89 23.81
N GLY A 66 -7.19 -4.93 23.13
CA GLY A 66 -7.62 -6.31 23.30
C GLY A 66 -7.41 -6.84 24.71
N SER A 67 -6.23 -6.65 25.29
CA SER A 67 -5.92 -7.17 26.63
C SER A 67 -6.69 -6.45 27.75
N VAL A 68 -6.94 -5.15 27.61
CA VAL A 68 -7.68 -4.38 28.62
C VAL A 68 -9.19 -4.65 28.55
N LEU A 69 -9.73 -4.93 27.36
CA LEU A 69 -11.18 -5.09 27.16
C LEU A 69 -11.68 -6.54 27.25
N ASN A 70 -10.83 -7.55 27.05
CA ASN A 70 -11.24 -8.96 26.96
C ASN A 70 -10.57 -9.88 28.01
N ASP A 71 -10.76 -9.60 29.29
CA ASP A 71 -10.30 -10.46 30.41
C ASP A 71 -11.11 -11.78 30.55
N ALA A 72 -12.05 -12.10 29.64
CA ALA A 72 -13.10 -13.11 29.88
C ALA A 72 -13.34 -14.19 28.81
N THR A 73 -12.64 -14.22 27.67
CA THR A 73 -12.96 -15.19 26.59
C THR A 73 -11.71 -15.84 25.99
N ALA A 74 -11.17 -16.84 26.68
CA ALA A 74 -10.05 -17.66 26.21
C ALA A 74 -10.47 -18.82 25.28
N ASP A 75 -11.77 -19.10 25.15
CA ASP A 75 -12.27 -20.35 24.54
C ASP A 75 -12.76 -20.21 23.08
N SER A 76 -12.76 -18.99 22.52
CA SER A 76 -13.15 -18.72 21.12
C SER A 76 -11.97 -18.44 20.18
N ALA A 77 -10.73 -18.46 20.70
CA ALA A 77 -9.55 -18.00 19.98
C ALA A 77 -9.11 -18.94 18.83
N ASP A 78 -9.39 -20.24 18.93
CA ASP A 78 -8.78 -21.25 18.03
C ASP A 78 -9.43 -21.29 16.63
N PHE A 79 -10.76 -21.07 16.55
CA PHE A 79 -11.46 -21.00 15.25
C PHE A 79 -11.33 -19.64 14.55
N GLU A 80 -11.05 -18.58 15.30
CA GLU A 80 -10.85 -17.23 14.75
C GLU A 80 -9.47 -17.11 14.07
N ASP A 81 -8.45 -17.84 14.55
CA ASP A 81 -7.10 -17.80 13.99
C ASP A 81 -6.98 -18.50 12.62
N GLU A 82 -7.61 -19.67 12.42
CA GLU A 82 -7.52 -20.39 11.13
C GLU A 82 -8.20 -19.64 9.97
N ARG A 83 -9.38 -19.05 10.22
CA ARG A 83 -10.10 -18.26 9.22
C ARG A 83 -9.32 -16.99 8.88
N ASP A 84 -8.80 -16.30 9.88
CA ASP A 84 -8.04 -15.07 9.71
C ASP A 84 -6.78 -15.31 8.88
N GLN A 85 -6.07 -16.42 9.12
CA GLN A 85 -4.93 -16.83 8.31
C GLN A 85 -5.31 -17.14 6.86
N GLN A 86 -6.44 -17.79 6.62
CA GLN A 86 -6.92 -18.06 5.26
C GLN A 86 -7.26 -16.76 4.51
N ILE A 87 -7.91 -15.81 5.18
CA ILE A 87 -8.22 -14.49 4.63
C ILE A 87 -6.92 -13.75 4.28
N GLU A 88 -5.95 -13.72 5.19
CA GLU A 88 -4.67 -13.05 4.95
C GLU A 88 -3.92 -13.66 3.75
N ARG A 89 -3.88 -15.00 3.63
CA ARG A 89 -3.26 -15.67 2.48
C ARG A 89 -3.96 -15.30 1.17
N ARG A 90 -5.30 -15.30 1.14
CA ARG A 90 -6.08 -14.93 -0.06
C ARG A 90 -5.87 -13.46 -0.44
N ALA A 91 -5.90 -12.55 0.53
CA ALA A 91 -5.61 -11.13 0.30
C ALA A 91 -4.18 -10.92 -0.22
N GLY A 92 -3.20 -11.68 0.30
CA GLY A 92 -1.83 -11.69 -0.19
C GLY A 92 -1.72 -12.13 -1.65
N ILE A 93 -2.43 -13.19 -2.04
CA ILE A 93 -2.50 -13.66 -3.44
C ILE A 93 -3.11 -12.58 -4.34
N ILE A 94 -4.19 -11.91 -3.92
CA ILE A 94 -4.83 -10.83 -4.68
C ILE A 94 -3.84 -9.67 -4.90
N SER A 95 -3.16 -9.23 -3.85
CA SER A 95 -2.14 -8.17 -3.93
C SER A 95 -0.97 -8.57 -4.85
N HIS A 96 -0.55 -9.83 -4.81
CA HIS A 96 0.49 -10.34 -5.69
C HIS A 96 0.09 -10.29 -7.18
N TRP A 97 -1.12 -10.75 -7.51
CA TRP A 97 -1.64 -10.67 -8.88
C TRP A 97 -1.80 -9.23 -9.37
N PHE A 98 -2.19 -8.32 -8.47
CA PHE A 98 -2.23 -6.89 -8.76
C PHE A 98 -0.84 -6.37 -9.18
N ILE A 99 0.21 -6.66 -8.40
CA ILE A 99 1.58 -6.23 -8.73
C ILE A 99 1.99 -6.78 -10.10
N ILE A 100 1.81 -8.08 -10.34
CA ILE A 100 2.16 -8.70 -11.64
C ILE A 100 1.47 -7.97 -12.78
N THR A 101 0.16 -7.72 -12.65
CA THR A 101 -0.64 -7.07 -13.69
C THR A 101 -0.15 -5.64 -13.95
N VAL A 102 0.02 -4.83 -12.90
CA VAL A 102 0.44 -3.44 -13.04
C VAL A 102 1.85 -3.34 -13.62
N VAL A 103 2.80 -4.17 -13.15
CA VAL A 103 4.17 -4.19 -13.69
C VAL A 103 4.16 -4.55 -15.18
N ASN A 104 3.38 -5.54 -15.60
CA ASN A 104 3.27 -5.92 -17.02
C ASN A 104 2.64 -4.79 -17.86
N VAL A 105 1.61 -4.11 -17.35
CA VAL A 105 1.01 -2.96 -18.03
C VAL A 105 2.02 -1.82 -18.18
N LEU A 106 2.80 -1.52 -17.13
CA LEU A 106 3.86 -0.50 -17.19
C LEU A 106 4.94 -0.87 -18.20
N ALA A 107 5.41 -2.13 -18.19
CA ALA A 107 6.41 -2.62 -19.13
C ALA A 107 5.92 -2.53 -20.58
N LEU A 108 4.69 -2.97 -20.86
CA LEU A 108 4.09 -2.87 -22.19
C LEU A 108 3.99 -1.41 -22.64
N ARG A 109 3.58 -0.51 -21.73
CA ARG A 109 3.45 0.92 -22.04
C ARG A 109 4.82 1.57 -22.36
N LEU A 110 5.89 1.17 -21.67
CA LEU A 110 7.26 1.61 -21.98
C LEU A 110 7.72 1.10 -23.35
N ILE A 111 7.51 -0.19 -23.66
CA ILE A 111 7.85 -0.76 -24.97
C ILE A 111 7.10 -0.03 -26.10
N MET A 112 5.81 0.24 -25.90
CA MET A 112 4.99 0.94 -26.88
C MET A 112 5.45 2.40 -27.10
N GLN A 113 5.87 3.09 -26.04
CA GLN A 113 6.39 4.47 -26.14
C GLN A 113 7.68 4.54 -26.98
N GLU A 114 8.57 3.56 -26.85
CA GLU A 114 9.80 3.49 -27.66
C GLU A 114 9.53 3.01 -29.09
N THR A 115 8.55 2.12 -29.28
CA THR A 115 8.24 1.53 -30.60
C THR A 115 7.47 2.49 -31.50
N TYR A 116 6.58 3.32 -30.94
CA TYR A 116 5.71 4.20 -31.70
C TYR A 116 6.02 5.67 -31.40
N SER A 117 6.63 6.36 -32.36
CA SER A 117 7.01 7.77 -32.30
C SER A 117 5.83 8.76 -32.32
N SER A 118 4.60 8.28 -32.53
CA SER A 118 3.36 9.06 -32.37
C SER A 118 2.62 8.57 -31.13
N SER A 119 2.97 9.12 -29.96
CA SER A 119 2.30 8.73 -28.72
C SER A 119 0.88 9.33 -28.68
N VAL A 120 -0.14 8.51 -29.00
CA VAL A 120 -1.54 8.81 -28.67
C VAL A 120 -1.74 8.91 -27.14
N LEU A 121 -0.80 8.37 -26.37
CA LEU A 121 -0.80 8.36 -24.91
C LEU A 121 0.15 9.43 -24.36
N SER A 122 -0.22 10.05 -23.23
CA SER A 122 0.69 10.92 -22.49
C SER A 122 1.97 10.16 -22.10
N PRO A 123 3.16 10.78 -22.23
CA PRO A 123 4.42 10.17 -21.82
C PRO A 123 4.37 9.69 -20.37
N LEU A 124 4.96 8.53 -20.06
CA LEU A 124 5.10 8.16 -18.65
C LEU A 124 6.13 9.05 -17.97
N ALA A 125 5.83 9.42 -16.72
CA ALA A 125 6.78 10.08 -15.84
C ALA A 125 8.03 9.24 -15.54
N ILE A 126 8.01 7.91 -15.76
CA ILE A 126 9.09 6.97 -15.42
C ILE A 126 10.39 7.23 -16.21
N VAL A 127 10.38 8.15 -17.17
CA VAL A 127 11.59 8.57 -17.90
C VAL A 127 12.56 9.34 -16.98
N SER A 128 12.06 10.02 -15.94
CA SER A 128 12.92 10.75 -14.99
C SER A 128 13.19 9.97 -13.71
N THR A 129 14.28 10.29 -13.02
CA THR A 129 14.64 9.66 -11.73
C THR A 129 13.52 9.83 -10.70
N SER A 130 12.90 11.02 -10.63
CA SER A 130 11.77 11.28 -9.73
C SER A 130 10.55 10.44 -10.10
N GLY A 131 10.25 10.27 -11.38
CA GLY A 131 9.16 9.41 -11.84
C GLY A 131 9.38 7.93 -11.55
N ILE A 132 10.62 7.43 -11.63
CA ILE A 132 10.96 6.06 -11.21
C ILE A 132 10.70 5.90 -9.72
N VAL A 133 11.25 6.78 -8.88
CA VAL A 133 11.11 6.71 -7.42
C VAL A 133 9.63 6.80 -7.02
N PHE A 134 8.90 7.78 -7.57
CA PHE A 134 7.47 7.93 -7.33
C PHE A 134 6.70 6.67 -7.73
N THR A 135 6.95 6.12 -8.92
CA THR A 135 6.21 4.95 -9.41
C THR A 135 6.47 3.72 -8.56
N LEU A 136 7.73 3.48 -8.15
CA LEU A 136 8.07 2.35 -7.29
C LEU A 136 7.39 2.46 -5.92
N LEU A 137 7.43 3.65 -5.29
CA LEU A 137 6.76 3.88 -4.01
C LEU A 137 5.24 3.80 -4.13
N ALA A 138 4.67 4.43 -5.14
CA ALA A 138 3.23 4.39 -5.41
C ALA A 138 2.75 2.96 -5.66
N LEU A 139 3.50 2.15 -6.42
CA LEU A 139 3.17 0.75 -6.67
C LEU A 139 3.23 -0.08 -5.38
N LEU A 140 4.26 0.12 -4.56
CA LEU A 140 4.40 -0.56 -3.26
C LEU A 140 3.20 -0.28 -2.36
N PHE A 141 2.81 0.99 -2.21
CA PHE A 141 1.66 1.37 -1.38
C PHE A 141 0.33 0.98 -2.00
N ALA A 142 0.18 1.06 -3.32
CA ALA A 142 -1.02 0.59 -4.00
C ALA A 142 -1.24 -0.91 -3.76
N ALA A 143 -0.17 -1.72 -3.83
CA ALA A 143 -0.26 -3.15 -3.54
C ALA A 143 -0.63 -3.43 -2.07
N HIS A 144 -0.08 -2.66 -1.13
CA HIS A 144 -0.43 -2.75 0.29
C HIS A 144 -1.89 -2.37 0.54
N ILE A 145 -2.37 -1.29 -0.07
CA ILE A 145 -3.78 -0.86 -0.01
C ILE A 145 -4.68 -1.96 -0.60
N VAL A 146 -4.32 -2.53 -1.75
CA VAL A 146 -5.08 -3.64 -2.35
C VAL A 146 -5.13 -4.85 -1.41
N LYS A 147 -4.04 -5.20 -0.73
CA LYS A 147 -4.04 -6.25 0.30
C LYS A 147 -5.04 -5.91 1.40
N MET A 148 -4.99 -4.69 1.96
CA MET A 148 -5.86 -4.29 3.07
C MET A 148 -7.33 -4.23 2.67
N VAL A 149 -7.65 -3.69 1.49
CA VAL A 149 -9.02 -3.67 0.95
C VAL A 149 -9.52 -5.09 0.70
N ALA A 150 -8.70 -5.97 0.12
CA ALA A 150 -9.07 -7.36 -0.10
C ALA A 150 -9.34 -8.08 1.23
N THR A 151 -8.53 -7.87 2.26
CA THR A 151 -8.77 -8.38 3.61
C THR A 151 -10.13 -7.93 4.13
N LEU A 152 -10.45 -6.63 4.10
CA LEU A 152 -11.73 -6.09 4.57
C LEU A 152 -12.94 -6.65 3.79
N VAL A 153 -12.81 -6.80 2.47
CA VAL A 153 -13.86 -7.39 1.64
C VAL A 153 -14.08 -8.85 2.01
N LEU A 154 -13.02 -9.63 2.17
CA LEU A 154 -13.10 -11.05 2.56
C LEU A 154 -13.62 -11.27 3.98
N TYR A 155 -13.55 -10.28 4.88
CA TYR A 155 -14.21 -10.34 6.18
C TYR A 155 -15.72 -10.15 6.10
N ARG A 156 -16.21 -9.47 5.06
CA ARG A 156 -17.63 -9.14 4.85
C ARG A 156 -18.37 -10.15 3.99
N VAL A 157 -17.65 -10.96 3.21
CA VAL A 157 -18.17 -12.04 2.36
C VAL A 157 -18.18 -13.34 3.15
#